data_AF-H9TU36-F1
#
_entry.id   AF-H9TU36-F1
#
_cell.length_a   1.000
_cell.length_b   1.000
_cell.length_c   1.000
_cell.angle_alpha   90.00
_cell.angle_beta   90.00
_cell.angle_gamma   90.00
#
_symmetry.space_group_name_H-M   'P 1'
#
loop_
_entity.id
_entity.type
_entity.pdbx_description
1 polymer ?
#
loop_
_entity_poly.entity_id
_entity_poly.type
_entity_poly.pdbx_seq_one_letter_code
_entity_poly.pdbx_strand_id
1 'polypeptide(L)'
;SSCPEIQGFLHVKELGRKSWKKLYVCLRRSGLYCSTKGASKEPRHLQLLADLEDSSIFSLIAGRKQYSAPTDYGFCIKPNRVRN
;
A
#
# COMPACT_ATOMS: atom_id res chain seq x y z
N SER A 1 12.53 8.06 -19.10
CA SER A 1 12.01 8.78 -17.92
C SER A 1 12.39 8.01 -16.65
N SER A 2 12.91 8.70 -15.63
CA SER A 2 13.08 8.10 -14.30
C SER A 2 11.70 7.98 -13.64
N CYS A 3 11.42 6.83 -13.02
CA CYS A 3 10.20 6.67 -12.23
C CYS A 3 10.47 7.31 -10.85
N PRO A 4 9.60 8.21 -10.36
CA PRO A 4 9.83 8.86 -9.07
C PRO A 4 9.77 7.82 -7.94
N GLU A 5 10.63 7.99 -6.93
CA GLU A 5 10.49 7.30 -5.65
C GLU A 5 9.69 8.18 -4.70
N ILE A 6 8.49 7.71 -4.32
CA ILE A 6 7.61 8.42 -3.40
C ILE A 6 7.57 7.66 -2.08
N GLN A 7 7.58 8.37 -0.96
CA GLN A 7 7.63 7.75 0.36
C GLN A 7 6.87 8.54 1.41
N GLY A 8 6.39 7.84 2.43
CA GLY A 8 5.68 8.46 3.53
C GLY A 8 4.98 7.43 4.41
N PHE A 9 4.31 7.92 5.46
CA PHE A 9 3.50 7.05 6.30
C PHE A 9 2.10 6.88 5.71
N LEU A 10 1.66 5.62 5.60
CA LEU A 10 0.28 5.28 5.27
C LEU A 10 -0.29 4.31 6.30
N HIS A 11 -1.61 4.33 6.46
CA HIS A 11 -2.32 3.29 7.18
C HIS A 11 -2.62 2.15 6.20
N VAL A 12 -2.03 0.98 6.43
CA VAL A 12 -2.23 -0.22 5.61
C VAL A 12 -3.16 -1.15 6.35
N LYS A 13 -4.22 -1.60 5.67
CA LYS A 13 -5.18 -2.56 6.21
C LYS A 13 -4.56 -3.95 6.24
N GLU A 14 -4.71 -4.65 7.37
CA GLU A 14 -4.27 -6.05 7.45
C GLU A 14 -5.22 -6.95 6.62
N LEU A 15 -4.65 -7.84 5.81
CA LEU A 15 -5.44 -8.76 4.99
C LEU A 15 -6.33 -9.65 5.86
N GLY A 16 -7.61 -9.77 5.49
CA GLY A 16 -8.59 -10.57 6.24
C GLY A 16 -9.07 -9.97 7.57
N ARG A 17 -8.55 -8.82 8.02
CA ARG A 17 -8.92 -8.18 9.30
C ARG A 17 -9.49 -6.78 9.07
N LYS A 18 -10.15 -6.20 10.07
CA LYS A 18 -10.58 -4.78 10.08
C LYS A 18 -9.57 -3.85 10.76
N SER A 19 -8.40 -4.37 11.12
CA SER A 19 -7.30 -3.64 11.74
C SER A 19 -6.42 -2.93 10.70
N TRP A 20 -5.81 -1.83 11.13
CA TRP A 20 -4.94 -0.98 10.32
C TRP A 20 -3.61 -0.77 11.03
N LYS A 21 -2.52 -0.73 10.27
CA LYS A 21 -1.18 -0.47 10.79
C LYS A 21 -0.57 0.73 10.08
N LYS A 22 -0.03 1.69 10.84
CA LYS A 22 0.75 2.80 10.28
C LYS A 22 2.13 2.26 9.89
N LEU A 23 2.45 2.29 8.59
CA LEU A 23 3.70 1.80 8.03
C LEU A 23 4.40 2.92 7.25
N TYR A 24 5.73 2.90 7.26
CA TYR A 24 6.50 3.69 6.31
C TYR A 24 6.50 2.95 4.97
N VAL A 25 5.93 3.58 3.96
CA VAL A 25 5.69 2.99 2.63
C VAL A 25 6.56 3.70 1.60
N CYS A 26 7.05 2.92 0.65
CA CYS A 26 7.89 3.37 -0.46
C CYS A 26 7.26 2.88 -1.78
N LEU A 27 6.94 3.80 -2.67
CA LEU A 27 6.51 3.52 -4.04
C LEU A 27 7.73 3.55 -4.96
N ARG A 28 7.93 2.46 -5.71
CA ARG A 28 8.97 2.32 -6.74
C ARG A 28 8.31 1.83 -8.03
N ARG A 29 9.06 1.85 -9.15
CA ARG A 29 8.58 1.30 -10.44
C ARG A 29 8.04 -0.12 -10.32
N SER A 30 8.70 -0.96 -9.53
CA SER A 30 8.38 -2.37 -9.37
C SER A 30 7.25 -2.66 -8.38
N GLY A 31 6.74 -1.66 -7.67
CA GLY A 31 5.64 -1.89 -6.72
C GLY A 31 5.61 -0.95 -5.53
N LEU A 32 4.65 -1.23 -4.65
CA LEU A 32 4.50 -0.58 -3.35
C LEU A 32 5.12 -1.46 -2.26
N TYR A 33 6.02 -0.88 -1.46
CA TYR A 33 6.75 -1.58 -0.40
C TYR A 33 6.49 -0.95 0.96
N CYS A 34 6.58 -1.72 2.04
CA CYS A 34 6.70 -1.18 3.39
C CYS A 34 8.08 -1.47 3.99
N SER A 35 8.54 -0.58 4.86
CA SER A 35 9.73 -0.81 5.67
C SER A 35 9.40 -1.65 6.90
N THR A 36 10.20 -2.68 7.14
CA THR A 36 10.17 -3.51 8.34
C THR A 36 11.04 -2.95 9.47
N LYS A 37 11.82 -1.89 9.20
CA LYS A 37 12.72 -1.24 10.17
C LYS A 37 12.60 0.28 10.09
N GLY A 38 11.67 0.84 10.87
CA GLY A 38 11.43 2.30 10.91
C GLY A 38 11.19 2.87 9.51
N ALA A 39 11.89 3.94 9.15
CA ALA A 39 11.85 4.55 7.82
C ALA A 39 13.01 4.10 6.89
N SER A 40 13.62 2.94 7.16
CA SER A 40 14.72 2.44 6.34
C SER A 40 14.27 2.13 4.91
N LYS A 41 15.16 2.41 3.96
CA LYS A 41 14.94 2.20 2.52
C LYS A 41 15.89 1.14 1.96
N GLU A 42 16.69 0.52 2.81
CA GLU A 42 17.59 -0.55 2.38
C GLU A 42 16.76 -1.72 1.85
N PRO A 43 17.13 -2.34 0.73
CA PRO A 43 16.36 -3.44 0.13
C PRO A 43 16.02 -4.57 1.10
N ARG A 44 16.94 -4.91 2.02
CA ARG A 44 16.75 -5.93 3.05
C ARG A 44 15.65 -5.62 4.07
N HIS A 45 15.27 -4.35 4.22
CA HIS A 45 14.21 -3.91 5.11
C HIS A 45 12.89 -3.65 4.36
N LEU A 46 12.84 -3.83 3.04
CA LEU A 46 11.64 -3.59 2.25
C LEU A 46 10.87 -4.88 2.00
N GLN A 47 9.60 -4.89 2.35
CA GLN A 47 8.66 -5.97 2.04
C GLN A 47 7.66 -5.48 1.00
N LEU A 48 7.45 -6.27 -0.06
CA LEU A 48 6.46 -5.96 -1.10
C LEU A 48 5.04 -6.06 -0.51
N LEU A 49 4.25 -5.00 -0.70
CA LEU A 49 2.82 -4.98 -0.37
C LEU A 49 1.95 -5.31 -1.58
N ALA A 50 2.28 -4.73 -2.75
CA ALA A 50 1.50 -4.91 -3.97
C ALA A 50 2.34 -4.67 -5.22
N ASP A 51 2.08 -5.50 -6.23
CA ASP A 51 2.56 -5.33 -7.61
C ASP A 51 1.67 -4.33 -8.35
N LEU A 52 2.28 -3.50 -9.20
CA LEU A 52 1.63 -2.46 -9.98
C LEU A 52 1.58 -2.76 -11.49
N GLU A 53 2.26 -3.79 -11.97
CA GLU A 53 2.35 -4.09 -13.41
C GLU A 53 0.99 -4.43 -14.03
N ASP A 54 0.15 -5.19 -13.31
CA ASP A 54 -1.22 -5.55 -13.73
C ASP A 54 -2.26 -5.23 -12.66
N SER A 55 -2.15 -4.05 -12.05
CA SER A 55 -3.08 -3.57 -11.03
C SER A 55 -3.65 -2.20 -11.39
N SER A 56 -4.91 -1.99 -11.01
CA SER A 56 -5.58 -0.69 -11.08
C SER A 56 -5.68 -0.06 -9.68
N ILE A 57 -5.58 1.27 -9.61
CA ILE A 57 -5.68 2.05 -8.38
C ILE A 57 -7.04 2.73 -8.33
N PHE A 58 -7.72 2.63 -7.19
CA PHE A 58 -9.05 3.23 -6.99
C PHE A 58 -9.09 4.06 -5.71
N SER A 59 -9.86 5.14 -5.73
CA SER A 59 -10.22 5.87 -4.51
C SER A 59 -11.18 5.03 -3.67
N LEU A 60 -10.95 4.99 -2.36
CA LEU A 60 -11.79 4.25 -1.43
C LEU A 60 -12.96 5.12 -0.97
N ILE A 61 -14.18 4.73 -1.35
CA ILE A 61 -15.40 5.38 -0.88
C ILE A 61 -15.90 4.73 0.41
N ALA A 62 -16.49 5.54 1.31
CA ALA A 62 -17.07 5.08 2.58
C ALA A 62 -16.13 4.19 3.44
N GLY A 63 -14.81 4.42 3.36
CA GLY A 63 -13.79 3.56 3.96
C GLY A 63 -13.93 3.39 5.48
N ARG A 64 -14.31 4.46 6.20
CA ARG A 64 -14.57 4.42 7.64
C ARG A 64 -15.70 3.44 8.00
N LYS A 65 -16.81 3.49 7.26
CA LYS A 65 -17.99 2.65 7.51
C LYS A 65 -17.76 1.19 7.12
N GLN A 66 -17.16 0.92 5.96
CA GLN A 66 -17.03 -0.44 5.42
C GLN A 66 -15.83 -1.19 6.00
N TYR A 67 -14.72 -0.50 6.23
CA TYR A 67 -13.43 -1.13 6.54
C TYR A 67 -12.80 -0.62 7.84
N SER A 68 -13.51 0.22 8.61
CA SER A 68 -12.99 0.83 9.83
C SER A 68 -11.71 1.64 9.57
N ALA A 69 -11.62 2.28 8.39
CA ALA A 69 -10.46 3.07 8.00
C ALA A 69 -10.20 4.22 9.00
N PRO A 70 -8.94 4.59 9.27
CA PRO A 70 -8.64 5.71 10.17
C PRO A 70 -9.04 7.08 9.61
N THR A 71 -9.20 7.19 8.29
CA THR A 71 -9.53 8.45 7.59
C THR A 71 -10.41 8.17 6.37
N ASP A 72 -10.98 9.21 5.76
CA ASP A 72 -11.69 9.11 4.47
C ASP A 72 -10.77 9.16 3.25
N TYR A 73 -9.49 9.52 3.42
CA TYR A 73 -8.53 9.70 2.33
C TYR A 73 -7.85 8.39 1.94
N GLY A 74 -8.66 7.37 1.64
CA GLY A 74 -8.18 6.04 1.29
C GLY A 74 -8.07 5.79 -0.22
N PHE A 75 -7.20 4.85 -0.60
CA PHE A 75 -7.16 4.24 -1.92
C PHE A 75 -6.95 2.73 -1.77
N CYS A 76 -7.23 1.97 -2.83
CA CYS A 76 -6.89 0.55 -2.89
C CYS A 76 -6.18 0.21 -4.21
N ILE A 77 -5.35 -0.83 -4.15
CA ILE A 77 -4.70 -1.42 -5.31
C ILE A 77 -5.41 -2.75 -5.56
N LYS A 78 -6.00 -2.91 -6.74
CA LYS A 78 -6.74 -4.11 -7.14
C LYS A 78 -6.08 -4.73 -8.37
N PRO A 79 -5.60 -5.99 -8.29
CA PRO A 79 -5.13 -6.72 -9.46
C PRO A 79 -6.23 -6.82 -10.52
N ASN A 80 -5.88 -6.60 -11.79
CA ASN A 80 -6.84 -6.70 -12.89
C ASN A 80 -7.24 -8.16 -13.14
N ARG A 81 -6.32 -9.09 -12.89
CA ARG A 81 -6.56 -10.53 -12.94
C ARG A 81 -6.51 -11.10 -11.53
N VAL A 82 -7.54 -11.85 -11.15
CA VAL A 82 -7.47 -12.71 -9.97
C VAL A 82 -6.48 -13.82 -10.34
N ARG A 83 -5.27 -13.81 -9.77
CA ARG A 83 -4.42 -15.01 -9.83
C ARG A 83 -5.15 -16.09 -9.03
N ASN A 84 -5.68 -17.09 -9.74
CA ASN A 84 -6.20 -18.32 -9.13
C ASN A 84 -5.10 -19.03 -8.33
#